data_AF-A0A8H7M4X1-F1
#
_entry.id   AF-A0A8H7M4X1-F1
#
_cell.length_a   1.000
_cell.length_b   1.000
_cell.length_c   1.000
_cell.angle_alpha   90.00
_cell.angle_beta   90.00
_cell.angle_gamma   90.00
#
_symmetry.space_group_name_H-M   'P 1'
#
loop_
_entity.id
_entity.type
_entity.pdbx_description
1 polymer ?
#
loop_
_entity_poly.entity_id
_entity_poly.type
_entity_poly.pdbx_seq_one_letter_code
_entity_poly.pdbx_strand_id
1 'polypeptide(L)'
;MIPDAASRQEIRLAPILATELSTLAAVYATVNPRLFSLRIWLVSIALASTWNLCTNYALTDPWMNTFNFGICVAGFTTFMKLIEITVLHKPPKYNGGVPCSEPSFLCARCLKNSISYMLDIKCMYWENDSLCPVPSDDRGDASHLQFYTHTFLLFIKHLLICDTLHTIIESIGTLGTPQGDTIFRRTFAITKNLKLSVPHPAISAVYIAFMVGVFIWHFMSTVHCLCTLFTAPLACLPPSISPYSRPAAVLKKEWPPLFDNPLAATSVRDFWSRRWHACFRRNFFITGAKPGAIVGESIGSLAGSMADTIRVGGVMGVFLMSGLLHDFGMWEWDKEWTFGVLPGTFLFRAWA
;
A
#
# COMPACT_ATOMS: atom_id res chain seq x y z
N MET A 1 6.47 2.58 -25.48
CA MET A 1 7.89 2.20 -25.33
C MET A 1 8.07 1.86 -23.86
N ILE A 2 8.33 0.60 -23.53
CA ILE A 2 8.58 0.20 -22.13
C ILE A 2 9.94 0.80 -21.76
N PRO A 3 10.07 1.55 -20.65
CA PRO A 3 11.35 2.13 -20.25
C PRO A 3 12.40 1.03 -20.08
N ASP A 4 13.66 1.30 -20.41
CA ASP A 4 14.73 0.33 -20.21
C ASP A 4 15.28 0.45 -18.77
N ALA A 5 15.07 -0.59 -17.98
CA ALA A 5 15.58 -0.68 -16.60
C ALA A 5 17.11 -0.57 -16.51
N ALA A 6 17.84 -0.90 -17.59
CA ALA A 6 19.29 -0.79 -17.65
C ALA A 6 19.78 0.66 -17.85
N SER A 7 18.92 1.57 -18.31
CA SER A 7 19.26 2.97 -18.64
C SER A 7 18.99 3.98 -17.52
N ARG A 8 18.53 3.52 -16.35
CA ARG A 8 18.12 4.38 -15.23
C ARG A 8 19.30 5.09 -14.58
N GLN A 9 19.05 6.32 -14.14
CA GLN A 9 20.02 7.16 -13.42
C GLN A 9 19.98 6.86 -11.92
N GLU A 10 21.10 7.10 -11.23
CA GLU A 10 21.13 7.04 -9.77
C GLU A 10 20.14 8.06 -9.17
N ILE A 11 19.26 7.58 -8.30
CA ILE A 11 18.27 8.45 -7.64
C ILE A 11 18.98 9.48 -6.75
N ARG A 12 18.54 10.74 -6.87
CA ARG A 12 19.02 11.86 -6.05
C ARG A 12 17.85 12.53 -5.36
N LEU A 13 18.14 13.44 -4.45
CA LEU A 13 17.12 14.18 -3.71
C LEU A 13 16.20 15.01 -4.63
N ALA A 14 16.73 15.56 -5.73
CA ALA A 14 15.98 16.43 -6.64
C ALA A 14 14.72 15.78 -7.27
N PRO A 15 14.79 14.59 -7.93
CA PRO A 15 13.61 13.95 -8.51
C PRO A 15 12.58 13.51 -7.44
N ILE A 16 13.04 13.17 -6.23
CA ILE A 16 12.16 12.88 -5.09
C ILE A 16 11.39 14.15 -4.70
N LEU A 17 12.09 15.25 -4.43
CA LEU A 17 11.47 16.51 -4.06
C LEU A 17 10.51 17.03 -5.14
N ALA A 18 10.87 16.92 -6.42
CA ALA A 18 9.99 17.31 -7.52
C ALA A 18 8.67 16.52 -7.51
N THR A 19 8.74 15.22 -7.21
CA THR A 19 7.56 14.34 -7.14
C THR A 19 6.71 14.63 -5.90
N GLU A 20 7.33 14.81 -4.75
CA GLU A 20 6.61 15.16 -3.51
C GLU A 20 5.95 16.55 -3.59
N LEU A 21 6.66 17.55 -4.12
CA LEU A 21 6.13 18.91 -4.28
C LEU A 21 5.00 18.98 -5.29
N SER A 22 5.12 18.29 -6.43
CA SER A 22 4.05 18.24 -7.44
C SER A 22 2.81 17.49 -6.91
N THR A 23 3.01 16.40 -6.18
CA THR A 23 1.92 15.67 -5.51
C THR A 23 1.24 16.53 -4.45
N LEU A 24 2.02 17.24 -3.63
CA LEU A 24 1.49 18.18 -2.64
C LEU A 24 0.71 19.31 -3.28
N ALA A 25 1.19 19.87 -4.40
CA ALA A 25 0.47 20.91 -5.13
C ALA A 25 -0.88 20.40 -5.67
N ALA A 26 -0.90 19.20 -6.25
CA ALA A 26 -2.14 18.57 -6.73
C ALA A 26 -3.15 18.32 -5.59
N VAL A 27 -2.68 17.78 -4.48
CA VAL A 27 -3.51 17.56 -3.28
C VAL A 27 -3.99 18.87 -2.69
N TYR A 28 -3.14 19.89 -2.63
CA TYR A 28 -3.49 21.21 -2.13
C TYR A 28 -4.59 21.87 -2.95
N ALA A 29 -4.49 21.82 -4.27
CA ALA A 29 -5.55 22.32 -5.14
C ALA A 29 -6.85 21.52 -4.98
N THR A 30 -6.77 20.23 -4.67
CA THR A 30 -7.93 19.37 -4.44
C THR A 30 -8.66 19.70 -3.14
N VAL A 31 -7.92 19.92 -2.06
CA VAL A 31 -8.50 20.24 -0.75
C VAL A 31 -8.99 21.69 -0.71
N ASN A 32 -8.33 22.60 -1.42
CA ASN A 32 -8.68 24.01 -1.45
C ASN A 32 -9.85 24.26 -2.43
N PRO A 33 -11.05 24.66 -1.96
CA PRO A 33 -12.22 24.84 -2.82
C PRO A 33 -12.01 25.87 -3.94
N ARG A 34 -11.14 26.86 -3.73
CA ARG A 34 -10.85 27.91 -4.71
C ARG A 34 -9.95 27.46 -5.85
N LEU A 35 -9.12 26.45 -5.60
CA LEU A 35 -8.17 25.90 -6.57
C LEU A 35 -8.65 24.56 -7.14
N PHE A 36 -9.81 24.08 -6.72
CA PHE A 36 -10.34 22.76 -7.08
C PHE A 36 -10.43 22.55 -8.59
N SER A 37 -10.76 23.59 -9.37
CA SER A 37 -10.80 23.52 -10.84
C SER A 37 -9.41 23.31 -11.46
N LEU A 38 -8.34 23.82 -10.83
CA LEU A 38 -6.97 23.69 -11.31
C LEU A 38 -6.34 22.33 -10.99
N ARG A 39 -6.97 21.52 -10.12
CA ARG A 39 -6.42 20.24 -9.67
C ARG A 39 -6.05 19.31 -10.82
N ILE A 40 -6.82 19.30 -11.92
CA ILE A 40 -6.60 18.40 -13.06
C ILE A 40 -5.25 18.68 -13.73
N TRP A 41 -4.91 19.96 -13.92
CA TRP A 41 -3.61 20.35 -14.47
C TRP A 41 -2.45 19.93 -13.56
N LEU A 42 -2.60 20.15 -12.25
CA LEU A 42 -1.57 19.77 -11.27
C LEU A 42 -1.45 18.26 -11.10
N VAL A 43 -2.55 17.51 -11.20
CA VAL A 43 -2.55 16.05 -11.23
C VAL A 43 -1.75 15.54 -12.42
N SER A 44 -1.92 16.10 -13.62
CA SER A 44 -1.12 15.70 -14.79
C SER A 44 0.38 15.91 -14.58
N ILE A 45 0.78 17.03 -13.95
CA ILE A 45 2.17 17.29 -13.60
C ILE A 45 2.68 16.28 -12.56
N ALA A 46 1.89 16.02 -11.51
CA ALA A 46 2.24 15.07 -10.46
C ALA A 46 2.35 13.63 -11.00
N LEU A 47 1.46 13.23 -11.90
CA LEU A 47 1.51 11.94 -12.59
C LEU A 47 2.78 11.82 -13.44
N ALA A 48 3.11 12.85 -14.22
CA ALA A 48 4.32 12.88 -15.03
C ALA A 48 5.59 12.81 -14.17
N SER A 49 5.64 13.55 -13.05
CA SER A 49 6.76 13.52 -12.11
C SER A 49 6.90 12.14 -11.45
N THR A 50 5.79 11.55 -11.00
CA THR A 50 5.77 10.23 -10.38
C THR A 50 6.24 9.15 -11.36
N TRP A 51 5.75 9.19 -12.59
CA TRP A 51 6.20 8.31 -13.66
C TRP A 51 7.70 8.46 -13.91
N ASN A 52 8.17 9.71 -14.09
CA ASN A 52 9.58 10.01 -14.31
C ASN A 52 10.47 9.50 -13.17
N LEU A 53 10.06 9.68 -11.91
CA LEU A 53 10.77 9.17 -10.74
C LEU A 53 10.91 7.65 -10.80
N CYS A 54 9.80 6.94 -11.06
CA CYS A 54 9.77 5.48 -11.03
C CYS A 54 10.46 4.85 -12.24
N THR A 55 10.47 5.51 -13.41
CA THR A 55 10.97 4.87 -14.64
C THR A 55 12.40 5.26 -15.01
N ASN A 56 12.86 6.45 -14.61
CA ASN A 56 14.16 6.98 -15.01
C ASN A 56 15.20 6.97 -13.89
N TYR A 57 14.79 6.71 -12.64
CA TYR A 57 15.71 6.69 -11.49
C TYR A 57 15.61 5.39 -10.71
N ALA A 58 16.74 4.93 -10.20
CA ALA A 58 16.83 3.78 -9.32
C ALA A 58 17.99 3.98 -8.33
N LEU A 59 17.92 3.28 -7.20
CA LEU A 59 19.07 3.01 -6.34
C LEU A 59 19.92 1.94 -7.05
N THR A 60 21.12 2.30 -7.50
CA THR A 60 22.00 1.36 -8.21
C THR A 60 22.92 0.56 -7.28
N ASP A 61 23.07 0.98 -6.03
CA ASP A 61 23.77 0.19 -5.00
C ASP A 61 23.06 -1.16 -4.79
N PRO A 62 23.76 -2.31 -4.98
CA PRO A 62 23.19 -3.63 -4.77
C PRO A 62 22.56 -3.84 -3.39
N TRP A 63 23.02 -3.15 -2.34
CA TRP A 63 22.45 -3.24 -1.00
C TRP A 63 21.14 -2.47 -0.85
N MET A 64 20.93 -1.46 -1.69
CA MET A 64 19.80 -0.55 -1.62
C MET A 64 18.79 -0.79 -2.74
N ASN A 65 19.12 -1.60 -3.76
CA ASN A 65 18.26 -1.90 -4.90
C ASN A 65 16.88 -2.45 -4.50
N THR A 66 16.82 -3.13 -3.35
CA THR A 66 15.63 -3.71 -2.75
C THR A 66 14.57 -2.66 -2.43
N PHE A 67 15.01 -1.43 -2.12
CA PHE A 67 14.12 -0.31 -1.87
C PHE A 67 13.48 0.26 -3.14
N ASN A 68 13.98 -0.08 -4.33
CA ASN A 68 13.36 0.35 -5.58
C ASN A 68 11.93 -0.22 -5.74
N PHE A 69 11.69 -1.45 -5.27
CA PHE A 69 10.33 -1.99 -5.16
C PHE A 69 9.43 -1.10 -4.29
N GLY A 70 9.96 -0.64 -3.15
CA GLY A 70 9.25 0.29 -2.26
C GLY A 70 8.94 1.63 -2.93
N ILE A 71 9.88 2.19 -3.68
CA ILE A 71 9.70 3.44 -4.45
C ILE A 71 8.58 3.28 -5.48
N CYS A 72 8.58 2.17 -6.23
CA CYS A 72 7.56 1.93 -7.25
C CYS A 72 6.18 1.60 -6.65
N VAL A 73 6.12 0.88 -5.53
CA VAL A 73 4.85 0.67 -4.80
C VAL A 73 4.31 1.99 -4.27
N ALA A 74 5.16 2.85 -3.71
CA ALA A 74 4.77 4.19 -3.28
C ALA A 74 4.30 5.04 -4.47
N GLY A 75 5.06 5.04 -5.58
CA GLY A 75 4.71 5.74 -6.81
C GLY A 75 3.39 5.27 -7.42
N PHE A 76 3.15 3.95 -7.46
CA PHE A 76 1.87 3.40 -7.95
C PHE A 76 0.71 3.72 -7.00
N THR A 77 0.97 3.78 -5.69
CA THR A 77 -0.02 4.24 -4.70
C THR A 77 -0.38 5.70 -4.91
N THR A 78 0.62 6.56 -5.14
CA THR A 78 0.44 7.97 -5.51
C THR A 78 -0.31 8.10 -6.83
N PHE A 79 0.02 7.30 -7.85
CA PHE A 79 -0.72 7.23 -9.10
C PHE A 79 -2.21 6.95 -8.85
N MET A 80 -2.54 5.90 -8.09
CA MET A 80 -3.93 5.58 -7.78
C MET A 80 -4.65 6.72 -7.04
N LYS A 81 -3.95 7.40 -6.11
CA LYS A 81 -4.50 8.55 -5.38
C LYS A 81 -4.74 9.75 -6.30
N LEU A 82 -3.84 10.00 -7.24
CA LEU A 82 -3.99 11.06 -8.24
C LEU A 82 -5.17 10.78 -9.18
N ILE A 83 -5.38 9.53 -9.58
CA ILE A 83 -6.58 9.12 -10.33
C ILE A 83 -7.86 9.30 -9.51
N GLU A 84 -7.85 8.96 -8.22
CA GLU A 84 -9.00 9.24 -7.34
C GLU A 84 -9.36 10.73 -7.33
N ILE A 85 -8.35 11.61 -7.30
CA ILE A 85 -8.55 13.06 -7.28
C ILE A 85 -9.22 13.58 -8.56
N THR A 86 -8.91 12.99 -9.73
CA THR A 86 -9.49 13.46 -11.00
C THR A 86 -11.00 13.23 -11.05
N VAL A 87 -11.48 12.12 -10.47
CA VAL A 87 -12.89 11.73 -10.49
C VAL A 87 -13.75 12.40 -9.39
N LEU A 88 -13.14 13.21 -8.52
CA LEU A 88 -13.88 13.97 -7.51
C LEU A 88 -14.74 15.06 -8.16
N HIS A 89 -16.02 15.12 -7.79
CA HIS A 89 -16.94 16.16 -8.27
C HIS A 89 -16.91 17.43 -7.41
N LYS A 90 -16.47 17.30 -6.16
CA LYS A 90 -16.42 18.36 -5.15
C LYS A 90 -15.19 18.16 -4.26
N PRO A 91 -14.66 19.22 -3.63
CA PRO A 91 -13.56 19.11 -2.68
C PRO A 91 -13.88 18.06 -1.60
N PRO A 92 -12.92 17.20 -1.24
CA PRO A 92 -13.12 16.22 -0.18
C PRO A 92 -13.34 16.93 1.15
N LYS A 93 -14.18 16.35 2.01
CA LYS A 93 -14.50 16.91 3.32
C LYS A 93 -13.83 16.11 4.43
N TYR A 94 -13.29 16.82 5.41
CA TYR A 94 -12.70 16.20 6.60
C TYR A 94 -13.82 15.83 7.59
N ASN A 95 -13.83 14.59 8.07
CA ASN A 95 -14.84 14.10 9.01
C ASN A 95 -14.77 14.90 10.32
N GLY A 96 -15.86 15.60 10.65
CA GLY A 96 -15.96 16.39 11.88
C GLY A 96 -15.19 17.71 11.88
N GLY A 97 -14.66 18.16 10.73
CA GLY A 97 -13.94 19.44 10.60
C GLY A 97 -14.78 20.54 9.95
N VAL A 98 -14.57 21.79 10.39
CA VAL A 98 -15.12 22.97 9.69
C VAL A 98 -14.34 23.18 8.38
N PRO A 99 -15.00 23.38 7.22
CA PRO A 99 -14.34 23.70 5.95
C PRO A 99 -13.34 24.88 6.10
N CYS A 100 -12.24 24.91 5.33
CA CYS A 100 -11.40 26.13 5.29
C CYS A 100 -12.26 27.28 4.75
N SER A 101 -12.64 28.19 5.64
CA SER A 101 -13.38 29.42 5.35
C SER A 101 -12.46 30.62 5.16
N GLU A 102 -11.14 30.42 5.17
CA GLU A 102 -10.17 31.52 5.04
C GLU A 102 -10.27 32.15 3.65
N PRO A 103 -10.22 33.49 3.56
CA PRO A 103 -10.37 34.21 2.30
C PRO A 103 -9.11 34.18 1.42
N SER A 104 -8.04 33.51 1.84
CA SER A 104 -6.74 33.47 1.15
C SER A 104 -6.59 32.25 0.24
N PHE A 105 -5.87 32.41 -0.88
CA PHE A 105 -5.41 31.27 -1.69
C PHE A 105 -4.37 30.42 -0.96
N LEU A 106 -3.59 31.04 -0.08
CA LEU A 106 -2.64 30.39 0.84
C LEU A 106 -3.31 30.27 2.21
N CYS A 107 -3.96 29.13 2.46
CA CYS A 107 -4.64 28.79 3.72
C CYS A 107 -3.76 27.77 4.46
N ALA A 108 -3.25 28.12 5.65
CA ALA A 108 -2.42 27.22 6.45
C ALA A 108 -3.19 25.95 6.85
N ARG A 109 -4.51 26.08 7.06
CA ARG A 109 -5.41 24.94 7.29
C ARG A 109 -5.53 24.06 6.05
N CYS A 110 -5.61 24.63 4.84
CA CYS A 110 -5.60 23.85 3.61
C CYS A 110 -4.30 23.06 3.49
N LEU A 111 -3.14 23.64 3.83
CA LEU A 111 -1.86 22.93 3.79
C LEU A 111 -1.84 21.75 4.77
N LYS A 112 -2.26 21.96 6.03
CA LYS A 112 -2.38 20.89 7.03
C LYS A 112 -3.32 19.77 6.56
N ASN A 113 -4.47 20.15 6.04
CA ASN A 113 -5.45 19.23 5.48
C ASN A 113 -4.90 18.47 4.26
N SER A 114 -4.09 19.12 3.43
CA SER A 114 -3.45 18.51 2.27
C SER A 114 -2.46 17.42 2.68
N ILE A 115 -1.62 17.71 3.67
CA ILE A 115 -0.71 16.73 4.25
C ILE A 115 -1.50 15.57 4.86
N SER A 116 -2.57 15.86 5.62
CA SER A 116 -3.44 14.82 6.19
C SER A 116 -4.12 13.97 5.11
N TYR A 117 -4.63 14.57 4.03
CA TYR A 117 -5.29 13.86 2.94
C TYR A 117 -4.33 12.97 2.14
N MET A 118 -3.09 13.44 1.94
CA MET A 118 -2.03 12.69 1.28
C MET A 118 -1.61 11.48 2.11
N LEU A 119 -1.50 11.64 3.43
CA LEU A 119 -1.06 10.58 4.35
C LEU A 119 -2.19 9.64 4.80
N ASP A 120 -3.47 9.94 4.51
CA ASP A 120 -4.61 9.09 4.87
C ASP A 120 -4.77 7.89 3.91
N ILE A 121 -3.84 6.95 3.99
CA ILE A 121 -3.86 5.70 3.22
C ILE A 121 -4.96 4.74 3.71
N LYS A 122 -5.40 4.86 4.98
CA LYS A 122 -6.43 3.98 5.59
C LYS A 122 -7.85 4.51 5.45
N CYS A 123 -8.01 5.71 4.91
CA CYS A 123 -9.30 6.30 4.57
C CYS A 123 -10.18 6.55 5.81
N MET A 124 -9.56 7.01 6.88
CA MET A 124 -10.20 7.17 8.19
C MET A 124 -10.76 8.57 8.42
N TYR A 125 -10.12 9.60 7.84
CA TYR A 125 -10.33 10.98 8.27
C TYR A 125 -11.19 11.81 7.31
N TRP A 126 -11.45 11.29 6.12
CA TRP A 126 -12.16 12.01 5.06
C TRP A 126 -13.49 11.35 4.74
N GLU A 127 -14.49 12.14 4.36
CA GLU A 127 -15.80 11.64 3.93
C GLU A 127 -15.60 10.76 2.69
N ASN A 128 -15.97 9.48 2.84
CA ASN A 128 -15.69 8.46 1.86
C ASN A 128 -16.97 7.69 1.53
N ASP A 129 -17.25 7.50 0.24
CA ASP A 129 -18.41 6.72 -0.25
C ASP A 129 -18.31 5.21 0.07
N SER A 130 -17.19 4.75 0.63
CA SER A 130 -16.92 3.34 0.93
C SER A 130 -16.55 3.17 2.40
N LEU A 131 -17.19 2.21 3.07
CA LEU A 131 -16.76 1.75 4.38
C LEU A 131 -15.40 1.08 4.24
N CYS A 132 -14.36 1.68 4.81
CA CYS A 132 -13.04 1.06 4.96
C CYS A 132 -13.01 0.40 6.35
N PRO A 133 -13.15 -0.94 6.46
CA PRO A 133 -13.19 -1.59 7.76
C PRO A 133 -11.88 -1.36 8.49
N VAL A 134 -11.95 -0.83 9.71
CA VAL A 134 -10.77 -0.66 10.54
C VAL A 134 -10.52 -1.97 11.29
N PRO A 135 -9.32 -2.55 11.22
CA PRO A 135 -8.99 -3.75 12.00
C PRO A 135 -9.17 -3.53 13.50
N SER A 136 -9.52 -4.59 14.22
CA SER A 136 -9.58 -4.55 15.68
C SER A 136 -8.19 -4.30 16.26
N ASP A 137 -8.17 -3.58 17.37
CA ASP A 137 -6.93 -3.22 18.05
C ASP A 137 -6.97 -3.71 19.50
N ASP A 138 -6.10 -4.68 19.78
CA ASP A 138 -6.02 -5.34 21.09
C ASP A 138 -5.01 -4.65 22.03
N ARG A 139 -4.38 -3.53 21.61
CA ARG A 139 -3.47 -2.78 22.48
C ARG A 139 -4.22 -2.13 23.63
N GLY A 140 -3.59 -2.06 24.80
CA GLY A 140 -4.13 -1.34 25.94
C GLY A 140 -4.04 0.18 25.70
N ASP A 141 -5.07 0.90 26.12
CA ASP A 141 -5.21 2.35 25.95
C ASP A 141 -5.59 3.08 27.26
N ALA A 142 -5.43 2.42 28.41
CA ALA A 142 -5.70 3.02 29.71
C ALA A 142 -4.68 4.13 30.06
N SER A 143 -3.46 4.01 29.54
CA SER A 143 -2.43 5.05 29.63
C SER A 143 -1.54 5.04 28.40
N HIS A 144 -0.83 6.14 28.17
CA HIS A 144 0.12 6.20 27.06
C HIS A 144 1.27 5.23 27.21
N LEU A 145 1.81 5.07 28.43
CA LEU A 145 2.84 4.08 28.70
C LEU A 145 2.36 2.69 28.27
N GLN A 146 1.13 2.32 28.61
CA GLN A 146 0.55 1.05 28.19
C GLN A 146 0.48 0.94 26.65
N PHE A 147 -0.05 1.96 25.96
CA PHE A 147 -0.15 1.97 24.50
C PHE A 147 1.23 1.83 23.82
N TYR A 148 2.22 2.58 24.29
CA TYR A 148 3.58 2.56 23.73
C TYR A 148 4.33 1.28 24.07
N THR A 149 4.21 0.76 25.30
CA THR A 149 4.77 -0.54 25.66
C THR A 149 4.16 -1.65 24.81
N HIS A 150 2.83 -1.67 24.63
CA HIS A 150 2.19 -2.68 23.77
C HIS A 150 2.63 -2.53 22.31
N THR A 151 2.70 -1.31 21.79
CA THR A 151 3.17 -1.06 20.42
C THR A 151 4.64 -1.47 20.23
N PHE A 152 5.50 -1.22 21.21
CA PHE A 152 6.90 -1.63 21.20
C PHE A 152 7.05 -3.16 21.29
N LEU A 153 6.28 -3.83 22.17
CA LEU A 153 6.29 -5.28 22.25
C LEU A 153 5.79 -5.93 20.95
N LEU A 154 4.76 -5.34 20.31
CA LEU A 154 4.32 -5.77 18.98
C LEU A 154 5.40 -5.54 17.92
N PHE A 155 6.07 -4.39 17.93
CA PHE A 155 7.21 -4.11 17.06
C PHE A 155 8.29 -5.20 17.19
N ILE A 156 8.74 -5.50 18.41
CA ILE A 156 9.75 -6.54 18.66
C ILE A 156 9.25 -7.92 18.20
N LYS A 157 8.00 -8.28 18.52
CA LYS A 157 7.39 -9.54 18.06
C LYS A 157 7.42 -9.66 16.54
N HIS A 158 6.92 -8.64 15.83
CA HIS A 158 6.87 -8.67 14.37
C HIS A 158 8.27 -8.65 13.74
N LEU A 159 9.22 -7.90 14.34
CA LEU A 159 10.61 -7.85 13.88
C LEU A 159 11.30 -9.22 14.00
N LEU A 160 11.19 -9.89 15.16
CA LEU A 160 11.79 -11.22 15.36
C LEU A 160 11.21 -12.28 14.43
N ILE A 161 9.89 -12.24 14.20
CA ILE A 161 9.23 -13.15 13.25
C ILE A 161 9.71 -12.86 11.82
N CYS A 162 9.79 -11.58 11.45
CA CYS A 162 10.28 -11.14 10.15
C CYS A 162 11.73 -11.62 9.89
N ASP A 163 12.62 -11.43 10.87
CA ASP A 163 14.03 -11.85 10.80
C ASP A 163 14.17 -13.38 10.70
N THR A 164 13.38 -14.12 11.49
CA THR A 164 13.34 -15.59 11.43
C THR A 164 12.87 -16.08 10.06
N LEU A 165 11.77 -15.51 9.54
CA LEU A 165 11.24 -15.88 8.22
C LEU A 165 12.21 -15.53 7.10
N HIS A 166 12.86 -14.37 7.18
CA HIS A 166 13.88 -13.96 6.22
C HIS A 166 15.04 -14.97 6.18
N THR A 167 15.58 -15.33 7.35
CA THR A 167 16.63 -16.34 7.48
C THR A 167 16.21 -17.71 6.92
N ILE A 168 14.96 -18.12 7.15
CA ILE A 168 14.42 -19.36 6.59
C ILE A 168 14.38 -19.26 5.07
N ILE A 169 13.84 -18.18 4.50
CA ILE A 169 13.72 -17.97 3.05
C ILE A 169 15.10 -17.95 2.37
N GLU A 170 16.07 -17.25 2.96
CA GLU A 170 17.46 -17.21 2.47
C GLU A 170 18.12 -18.58 2.49
N SER A 171 17.74 -19.46 3.43
CA SER A 171 18.28 -20.82 3.48
C SER A 171 17.76 -21.73 2.35
N ILE A 172 16.71 -21.32 1.62
CA ILE A 172 16.08 -22.08 0.53
C ILE A 172 16.91 -21.94 -0.77
N GLY A 173 18.14 -22.48 -0.74
CA GLY A 173 19.04 -22.50 -1.89
C GLY A 173 19.43 -21.09 -2.36
N THR A 174 19.28 -20.83 -3.66
CA THR A 174 19.62 -19.56 -4.31
C THR A 174 18.48 -18.54 -4.31
N LEU A 175 17.32 -18.84 -3.69
CA LEU A 175 16.22 -17.87 -3.58
C LEU A 175 16.61 -16.61 -2.79
N GLY A 176 17.61 -16.70 -1.92
CA GLY A 176 18.18 -15.55 -1.22
C GLY A 176 19.20 -14.73 -2.03
N THR A 177 19.48 -15.10 -3.29
CA THR A 177 20.41 -14.34 -4.14
C THR A 177 19.67 -13.28 -4.97
N PRO A 178 20.33 -12.16 -5.34
CA PRO A 178 19.72 -11.11 -6.17
C PRO A 178 19.18 -11.59 -7.52
N GLN A 179 19.75 -12.66 -8.07
CA GLN A 179 19.34 -13.26 -9.34
C GLN A 179 18.02 -14.05 -9.24
N GLY A 180 17.57 -14.38 -8.02
CA GLY A 180 16.42 -15.25 -7.81
C GLY A 180 16.65 -16.68 -8.30
N ASP A 181 15.63 -17.52 -8.13
CA ASP A 181 15.56 -18.87 -8.71
C ASP A 181 14.09 -19.36 -8.70
N THR A 182 13.82 -20.51 -9.29
CA THR A 182 12.49 -21.12 -9.27
C THR A 182 12.08 -21.54 -7.85
N ILE A 183 10.82 -21.26 -7.53
CA ILE A 183 10.16 -21.75 -6.31
C ILE A 183 9.63 -23.19 -6.47
N PHE A 184 9.62 -23.73 -7.69
CA PHE A 184 9.18 -25.10 -7.99
C PHE A 184 10.36 -26.08 -7.86
N ARG A 185 10.52 -26.69 -6.69
CA ARG A 185 11.64 -27.59 -6.37
C ARG A 185 11.15 -28.90 -5.76
N ARG A 186 11.79 -30.01 -6.15
CA ARG A 186 11.57 -31.32 -5.50
C ARG A 186 12.30 -31.46 -4.17
N THR A 187 13.32 -30.65 -3.95
CA THR A 187 14.10 -30.67 -2.71
C THR A 187 14.45 -29.25 -2.34
N PHE A 188 14.23 -28.88 -1.07
CA PHE A 188 14.58 -27.57 -0.56
C PHE A 188 15.08 -27.66 0.89
N ALA A 189 15.97 -26.75 1.27
CA ALA A 189 16.43 -26.62 2.64
C ALA A 189 15.50 -25.69 3.43
N ILE A 190 15.13 -26.06 4.65
CA ILE A 190 14.43 -25.17 5.61
C ILE A 190 15.44 -24.49 6.54
N THR A 191 16.54 -25.18 6.82
CA THR A 191 17.70 -24.63 7.53
C THR A 191 18.96 -25.20 6.88
N LYS A 192 20.14 -24.67 7.24
CA LYS A 192 21.44 -25.23 6.80
C LYS A 192 21.56 -26.74 7.02
N ASN A 193 20.86 -27.28 8.03
CA ASN A 193 20.96 -28.67 8.46
C ASN A 193 19.74 -29.53 8.09
N LEU A 194 18.64 -28.93 7.63
CA LEU A 194 17.39 -29.65 7.34
C LEU A 194 17.01 -29.49 5.88
N LYS A 195 17.17 -30.56 5.11
CA LYS A 195 16.71 -30.67 3.72
C LYS A 195 15.48 -31.57 3.65
N LEU A 196 14.46 -31.11 2.94
CA LEU A 196 13.22 -31.83 2.72
C LEU A 196 13.04 -32.12 1.23
N SER A 197 12.63 -33.34 0.92
CA SER A 197 12.19 -33.72 -0.41
C SER A 197 10.68 -33.83 -0.45
N VAL A 198 10.06 -33.25 -1.46
CA VAL A 198 8.61 -33.23 -1.65
C VAL A 198 8.23 -33.97 -2.93
N PRO A 199 7.08 -34.67 -2.94
CA PRO A 199 6.67 -35.48 -4.08
C PRO A 199 6.33 -34.63 -5.32
N HIS A 200 5.91 -33.38 -5.14
CA HIS A 200 5.54 -32.49 -6.23
C HIS A 200 6.13 -31.07 -6.03
N PRO A 201 6.75 -30.45 -7.06
CA PRO A 201 7.34 -29.11 -6.97
C PRO A 201 6.37 -27.98 -6.57
N ALA A 202 5.07 -28.14 -6.81
CA ALA A 202 4.07 -27.17 -6.35
C ALA A 202 4.02 -27.05 -4.82
N ILE A 203 4.39 -28.10 -4.07
CA ILE A 203 4.38 -28.07 -2.61
C ILE A 203 5.41 -27.06 -2.09
N SER A 204 6.62 -27.06 -2.67
CA SER A 204 7.62 -26.04 -2.30
C SER A 204 7.16 -24.65 -2.67
N ALA A 205 6.53 -24.48 -3.85
CA ALA A 205 6.03 -23.18 -4.29
C ALA A 205 4.94 -22.64 -3.34
N VAL A 206 3.99 -23.49 -2.92
CA VAL A 206 2.95 -23.12 -1.93
C VAL A 206 3.57 -22.78 -0.59
N TYR A 207 4.53 -23.57 -0.11
CA TYR A 207 5.24 -23.31 1.14
C TYR A 207 5.97 -21.97 1.11
N ILE A 208 6.77 -21.72 0.06
CA ILE A 208 7.53 -20.48 -0.12
C ILE A 208 6.57 -19.29 -0.22
N ALA A 209 5.52 -19.39 -1.04
CA ALA A 209 4.54 -18.31 -1.18
C ALA A 209 3.81 -18.01 0.13
N PHE A 210 3.50 -19.04 0.92
CA PHE A 210 2.92 -18.86 2.25
C PHE A 210 3.91 -18.18 3.20
N MET A 211 5.17 -18.62 3.25
CA MET A 211 6.22 -17.99 4.06
C MET A 211 6.44 -16.52 3.68
N VAL A 212 6.50 -16.21 2.38
CA VAL A 212 6.61 -14.83 1.88
C VAL A 212 5.39 -14.00 2.26
N GLY A 213 4.17 -14.56 2.17
CA GLY A 213 2.96 -13.88 2.61
C GLY A 213 2.98 -13.55 4.11
N VAL A 214 3.38 -14.50 4.96
CA VAL A 214 3.55 -14.25 6.40
C VAL A 214 4.66 -13.23 6.64
N PHE A 215 5.78 -13.32 5.93
CA PHE A 215 6.86 -12.34 6.00
C PHE A 215 6.36 -10.93 5.68
N ILE A 216 5.65 -10.73 4.57
CA ILE A 216 5.11 -9.41 4.18
C ILE A 216 4.15 -8.88 5.25
N TRP A 217 3.27 -9.73 5.78
CA TRP A 217 2.38 -9.34 6.87
C TRP A 217 3.16 -8.80 8.08
N HIS A 218 4.16 -9.56 8.54
CA HIS A 218 4.96 -9.17 9.70
C HIS A 218 5.85 -7.96 9.39
N PHE A 219 6.48 -7.89 8.22
CA PHE A 219 7.29 -6.75 7.77
C PHE A 219 6.49 -5.44 7.75
N MET A 220 5.33 -5.43 7.08
CA MET A 220 4.46 -4.25 7.05
C MET A 220 3.97 -3.87 8.46
N SER A 221 3.70 -4.86 9.31
CA SER A 221 3.32 -4.61 10.71
C SER A 221 4.46 -4.01 11.53
N THR A 222 5.70 -4.48 11.33
CA THR A 222 6.92 -3.91 11.93
C THR A 222 7.09 -2.45 11.52
N VAL A 223 7.04 -2.16 10.21
CA VAL A 223 7.14 -0.78 9.69
C VAL A 223 6.02 0.08 10.26
N HIS A 224 4.78 -0.42 10.31
CA HIS A 224 3.66 0.31 10.88
C HIS A 224 3.84 0.62 12.38
N CYS A 225 4.31 -0.35 13.18
CA CYS A 225 4.57 -0.13 14.60
C CYS A 225 5.72 0.86 14.78
N LEU A 226 6.78 0.78 13.98
CA LEU A 226 7.89 1.72 13.99
C LEU A 226 7.42 3.14 13.67
N CYS A 227 6.67 3.31 12.57
CA CYS A 227 6.05 4.58 12.22
C CYS A 227 5.13 5.08 13.33
N THR A 228 4.36 4.21 13.99
CA THR A 228 3.49 4.59 15.12
C THR A 228 4.32 5.08 16.31
N LEU A 229 5.40 4.40 16.67
CA LEU A 229 6.29 4.80 17.77
C LEU A 229 6.95 6.17 17.50
N PHE A 230 7.29 6.47 16.25
CA PHE A 230 7.88 7.77 15.88
C PHE A 230 6.84 8.88 15.69
N THR A 231 5.69 8.58 15.08
CA THR A 231 4.73 9.62 14.64
C THR A 231 3.58 9.84 15.61
N ALA A 232 3.13 8.84 16.37
CA ALA A 232 2.06 9.02 17.35
C ALA A 232 2.43 10.02 18.45
N PRO A 233 3.69 10.07 18.97
CA PRO A 233 4.09 11.14 19.89
C PRO A 233 4.05 12.54 19.23
N LEU A 234 4.27 12.61 17.93
CA LEU A 234 4.30 13.87 17.15
C LEU A 234 2.93 14.32 16.68
N ALA A 235 1.95 13.41 16.67
CA ALA A 235 0.63 13.61 16.09
C ALA A 235 -0.12 14.84 16.60
N CYS A 236 0.28 15.37 17.76
CA CYS A 236 -0.18 16.65 18.27
C CYS A 236 0.89 17.33 19.17
N LEU A 237 2.08 17.67 18.67
CA LEU A 237 2.79 18.81 19.30
C LEU A 237 1.85 20.04 19.19
N PRO A 238 1.53 20.87 20.23
CA PRO A 238 2.07 20.94 21.58
C PRO A 238 1.02 20.65 22.73
N PRO A 239 1.38 20.56 24.02
CA PRO A 239 0.95 21.69 24.88
C PRO A 239 2.00 22.78 24.86
N SER A 240 3.25 22.33 24.80
CA SER A 240 4.35 22.91 24.01
C SER A 240 5.33 21.78 23.71
N ILE A 241 5.21 21.14 22.53
CA ILE A 241 6.19 20.26 21.87
C ILE A 241 6.10 18.75 22.26
N SER A 242 4.97 18.36 22.89
CA SER A 242 4.47 17.00 23.18
C SER A 242 5.24 16.17 24.19
N PRO A 243 4.46 15.47 25.02
CA PRO A 243 4.75 14.04 25.16
C PRO A 243 3.52 13.14 24.91
N TYR A 244 2.28 13.65 24.99
CA TYR A 244 1.06 12.85 25.19
C TYR A 244 -0.25 13.60 24.88
N SER A 245 -0.22 14.52 23.91
CA SER A 245 -1.24 15.57 23.71
C SER A 245 -2.68 15.12 23.42
N ARG A 246 -2.92 13.85 23.12
CA ARG A 246 -4.25 13.24 23.01
C ARG A 246 -4.31 11.98 23.85
N PRO A 247 -5.45 11.65 24.50
CA PRO A 247 -5.57 10.42 25.29
C PRO A 247 -5.16 9.18 24.50
N ALA A 248 -4.59 8.17 25.17
CA ALA A 248 -4.13 6.94 24.53
C ALA A 248 -5.25 6.24 23.73
N ALA A 249 -6.50 6.31 24.18
CA ALA A 249 -7.66 5.81 23.43
C ALA A 249 -7.87 6.49 22.07
N VAL A 250 -7.56 7.80 21.97
CA VAL A 250 -7.60 8.54 20.70
C VAL A 250 -6.46 8.11 19.80
N LEU A 251 -5.23 7.99 20.34
CA LEU A 251 -4.08 7.50 19.57
C LEU A 251 -4.32 6.08 19.04
N LYS A 252 -4.89 5.20 19.85
CA LYS A 252 -5.25 3.84 19.43
C LYS A 252 -6.18 3.86 18.20
N LYS A 253 -7.19 4.74 18.22
CA LYS A 253 -8.13 4.92 17.10
C LYS A 253 -7.50 5.56 15.86
N GLU A 254 -6.49 6.42 16.03
CA GLU A 254 -5.81 7.14 14.95
C GLU A 254 -4.68 6.34 14.29
N TRP A 255 -4.07 5.40 15.01
CA TRP A 255 -3.05 4.46 14.51
C TRP A 255 -3.53 3.01 14.55
N PRO A 256 -4.71 2.64 14.01
CA PRO A 256 -5.17 1.26 14.10
C PRO A 256 -4.24 0.32 13.31
N PRO A 257 -4.16 -0.96 13.69
CA PRO A 257 -3.35 -1.95 13.01
C PRO A 257 -3.65 -2.00 11.51
N LEU A 258 -2.64 -2.38 10.72
CA LEU A 258 -2.82 -2.57 9.27
C LEU A 258 -3.61 -3.84 8.94
N PHE A 259 -3.47 -4.87 9.75
CA PHE A 259 -4.06 -6.18 9.55
C PHE A 259 -4.97 -6.52 10.73
N ASP A 260 -5.99 -7.33 10.47
CA ASP A 260 -6.66 -8.09 11.51
C ASP A 260 -5.83 -9.39 11.73
N ASN A 261 -6.47 -10.55 11.86
CA ASN A 261 -5.81 -11.85 11.79
C ASN A 261 -6.08 -12.53 10.43
N PRO A 262 -5.14 -12.52 9.46
CA PRO A 262 -5.29 -13.19 8.16
C PRO A 262 -5.45 -14.70 8.25
N LEU A 263 -4.85 -15.35 9.26
CA LEU A 263 -4.90 -16.79 9.44
C LEU A 263 -6.26 -17.30 9.96
N ALA A 264 -7.08 -16.40 10.51
CA ALA A 264 -8.45 -16.70 10.92
C ALA A 264 -9.47 -16.47 9.79
N ALA A 265 -9.02 -16.30 8.54
CA ALA A 265 -9.91 -16.15 7.39
C ALA A 265 -10.69 -17.44 7.13
N THR A 266 -12.01 -17.30 6.98
CA THR A 266 -12.91 -18.43 6.65
C THR A 266 -13.18 -18.56 5.15
N SER A 267 -12.74 -17.58 4.35
CA SER A 267 -12.85 -17.58 2.90
C SER A 267 -11.80 -16.64 2.27
N VAL A 268 -11.54 -16.81 0.97
CA VAL A 268 -10.68 -15.91 0.18
C VAL A 268 -11.20 -14.47 0.22
N ARG A 269 -12.53 -14.29 0.20
CA ARG A 269 -13.17 -12.98 0.36
C ARG A 269 -12.86 -12.37 1.73
N ASP A 270 -13.04 -13.11 2.82
CA ASP A 270 -12.74 -12.63 4.18
C ASP A 270 -11.26 -12.26 4.34
N PHE A 271 -10.38 -13.06 3.74
CA PHE A 271 -8.94 -12.78 3.67
C PHE A 271 -8.65 -11.43 3.01
N TRP A 272 -8.99 -11.24 1.73
CA TRP A 272 -8.58 -10.06 0.98
C TRP A 272 -9.36 -8.79 1.31
N SER A 273 -10.65 -8.90 1.63
CA SER A 273 -11.50 -7.71 1.85
C SER A 273 -11.38 -7.12 3.25
N ARG A 274 -11.05 -7.95 4.25
CA ARG A 274 -11.13 -7.54 5.67
C ARG A 274 -9.87 -7.83 6.48
N ARG A 275 -9.25 -9.01 6.31
CA ARG A 275 -8.16 -9.44 7.21
C ARG A 275 -6.77 -9.07 6.72
N TRP A 276 -6.56 -9.07 5.40
CA TRP A 276 -5.35 -8.61 4.73
C TRP A 276 -5.32 -7.08 4.64
N HIS A 277 -4.13 -6.47 4.62
CA HIS A 277 -3.86 -5.07 4.97
C HIS A 277 -4.95 -4.04 4.55
N ALA A 278 -5.18 -3.05 5.40
CA ALA A 278 -6.09 -1.93 5.11
C ALA A 278 -5.52 -0.88 4.14
N CYS A 279 -4.22 -0.93 3.87
CA CYS A 279 -3.44 0.14 3.23
C CYS A 279 -3.92 0.58 1.84
N PHE A 280 -4.44 -0.34 1.01
CA PHE A 280 -4.77 -0.06 -0.40
C PHE A 280 -6.24 -0.23 -0.75
N ARG A 281 -7.11 -0.45 0.25
CA ARG A 281 -8.50 -0.85 0.00
C ARG A 281 -9.28 0.17 -0.83
N ARG A 282 -9.20 1.45 -0.45
CA ARG A 282 -9.88 2.52 -1.20
C ARG A 282 -9.26 2.70 -2.57
N ASN A 283 -7.93 2.70 -2.67
CA ASN A 283 -7.23 2.85 -3.94
C ASN A 283 -7.74 1.78 -4.92
N PHE A 284 -7.71 0.50 -4.52
CA PHE A 284 -8.24 -0.58 -5.36
C PHE A 284 -9.75 -0.52 -5.58
N PHE A 285 -10.53 -0.01 -4.64
CA PHE A 285 -11.97 0.17 -4.85
C PHE A 285 -12.25 1.23 -5.93
N ILE A 286 -11.58 2.38 -5.86
CA ILE A 286 -11.80 3.49 -6.80
C ILE A 286 -11.19 3.19 -8.17
N THR A 287 -9.97 2.67 -8.23
CA THR A 287 -9.26 2.47 -9.51
C THR A 287 -9.50 1.09 -10.11
N GLY A 288 -9.92 0.11 -9.32
CA GLY A 288 -10.19 -1.26 -9.76
C GLY A 288 -11.67 -1.61 -9.73
N ALA A 289 -12.28 -1.65 -8.53
CA ALA A 289 -13.63 -2.17 -8.35
C ALA A 289 -14.70 -1.37 -9.10
N LYS A 290 -14.68 -0.03 -8.98
CA LYS A 290 -15.66 0.84 -9.64
C LYS A 290 -15.59 0.73 -11.17
N PRO A 291 -14.42 0.92 -11.82
CA PRO A 291 -14.30 0.72 -13.27
C PRO A 291 -14.65 -0.71 -13.70
N GLY A 292 -14.19 -1.71 -12.95
CA GLY A 292 -14.49 -3.11 -13.25
C GLY A 292 -15.99 -3.42 -13.18
N ALA A 293 -16.71 -2.83 -12.23
CA ALA A 293 -18.16 -2.95 -12.12
C ALA A 293 -18.89 -2.32 -13.32
N ILE A 294 -18.43 -1.18 -13.84
CA ILE A 294 -18.99 -0.53 -15.05
C ILE A 294 -18.78 -1.43 -16.29
N VAL A 295 -17.61 -2.05 -16.41
CA VAL A 295 -17.36 -3.05 -17.48
C VAL A 295 -18.28 -4.26 -17.30
N GLY A 296 -18.43 -4.75 -16.07
CA GLY A 296 -19.33 -5.84 -15.74
C GLY A 296 -20.81 -5.53 -16.03
N GLU A 297 -21.24 -4.30 -15.81
CA GLU A 297 -22.57 -3.79 -16.17
C GLU A 297 -22.75 -3.80 -17.69
N SER A 298 -21.76 -3.30 -18.42
CA SER A 298 -21.77 -3.27 -19.89
C SER A 298 -21.90 -4.69 -20.46
N ILE A 299 -21.16 -5.67 -19.95
CA ILE A 299 -21.27 -7.08 -20.35
C ILE A 299 -22.62 -7.68 -19.90
N GLY A 300 -23.05 -7.39 -18.69
CA GLY A 300 -24.32 -7.88 -18.13
C GLY A 300 -25.53 -7.42 -18.93
N SER A 301 -25.49 -6.19 -19.44
CA SER A 301 -26.53 -5.63 -20.32
C SER A 301 -26.67 -6.41 -21.64
N LEU A 302 -25.59 -7.07 -22.10
CA LEU A 302 -25.59 -7.89 -23.30
C LEU A 302 -25.91 -9.36 -23.01
N ALA A 303 -25.50 -9.87 -21.84
CA ALA A 303 -25.58 -11.30 -21.48
C ALA A 303 -26.79 -11.67 -20.59
N GLY A 304 -27.58 -10.70 -20.12
CA GLY A 304 -28.79 -10.93 -19.32
C GLY A 304 -28.57 -11.24 -17.83
N SER A 305 -27.32 -11.22 -17.34
CA SER A 305 -26.95 -11.59 -15.96
C SER A 305 -26.30 -10.44 -15.18
N MET A 306 -27.04 -9.33 -15.05
CA MET A 306 -26.51 -8.03 -14.58
C MET A 306 -25.84 -8.07 -13.19
N ALA A 307 -26.49 -8.67 -12.19
CA ALA A 307 -26.00 -8.61 -10.80
C ALA A 307 -24.66 -9.35 -10.61
N ASP A 308 -24.52 -10.51 -11.25
CA ASP A 308 -23.32 -11.34 -11.12
C ASP A 308 -22.16 -10.79 -11.96
N THR A 309 -22.42 -10.29 -13.17
CA THR A 309 -21.38 -9.70 -14.01
C THR A 309 -20.81 -8.41 -13.42
N ILE A 310 -21.63 -7.57 -12.79
CA ILE A 310 -21.16 -6.38 -12.06
C ILE A 310 -20.23 -6.78 -10.90
N ARG A 311 -20.62 -7.78 -10.10
CA ARG A 311 -19.82 -8.26 -8.96
C ARG A 311 -18.49 -8.84 -9.42
N VAL A 312 -18.53 -9.73 -10.41
CA VAL A 312 -17.33 -10.34 -10.99
C VAL A 312 -16.44 -9.27 -11.62
N GLY A 313 -17.00 -8.34 -12.38
CA GLY A 313 -16.27 -7.23 -12.97
C GLY A 313 -15.53 -6.39 -11.92
N GLY A 314 -16.20 -6.05 -10.82
CA GLY A 314 -15.58 -5.32 -9.71
C GLY A 314 -14.43 -6.09 -9.05
N VAL A 315 -14.60 -7.39 -8.80
CA VAL A 315 -13.54 -8.25 -8.24
C VAL A 315 -12.35 -8.31 -9.21
N MET A 316 -12.59 -8.56 -10.49
CA MET A 316 -11.55 -8.63 -11.52
C MET A 316 -10.78 -7.32 -11.64
N GLY A 317 -11.48 -6.17 -11.56
CA GLY A 317 -10.83 -4.85 -11.56
C GLY A 317 -9.90 -4.64 -10.36
N VAL A 318 -10.29 -5.08 -9.16
CA VAL A 318 -9.42 -5.02 -7.96
C VAL A 318 -8.17 -5.87 -8.13
N PHE A 319 -8.33 -7.12 -8.58
CA PHE A 319 -7.19 -8.04 -8.76
C PHE A 319 -6.26 -7.60 -9.90
N LEU A 320 -6.81 -7.00 -10.97
CA LEU A 320 -6.01 -6.38 -12.02
C LEU A 320 -5.14 -5.25 -11.47
N MET A 321 -5.74 -4.30 -10.74
CA MET A 321 -4.99 -3.17 -10.18
C MET A 321 -3.96 -3.62 -9.12
N SER A 322 -4.30 -4.62 -8.31
CA SER A 322 -3.34 -5.23 -7.38
C SER A 322 -2.19 -5.90 -8.14
N GLY A 323 -2.50 -6.67 -9.19
CA GLY A 323 -1.49 -7.33 -10.02
C GLY A 323 -0.55 -6.33 -10.69
N LEU A 324 -1.08 -5.24 -11.24
CA LEU A 324 -0.28 -4.16 -11.84
C LEU A 324 0.64 -3.48 -10.82
N LEU A 325 0.16 -3.24 -9.59
CA LEU A 325 1.00 -2.68 -8.52
C LEU A 325 2.20 -3.59 -8.22
N HIS A 326 1.96 -4.90 -8.09
CA HIS A 326 3.03 -5.86 -7.78
C HIS A 326 3.98 -6.00 -8.97
N ASP A 327 3.45 -6.10 -10.19
CA ASP A 327 4.24 -6.23 -11.42
C ASP A 327 5.12 -5.01 -11.67
N PHE A 328 4.60 -3.81 -11.44
CA PHE A 328 5.37 -2.57 -11.53
C PHE A 328 6.47 -2.49 -10.47
N GLY A 329 6.20 -2.95 -9.25
CA GLY A 329 7.22 -3.09 -8.21
C GLY A 329 8.33 -4.09 -8.58
N MET A 330 7.96 -5.24 -9.15
CA MET A 330 8.90 -6.31 -9.53
C MET A 330 9.74 -5.93 -10.75
N TRP A 331 9.16 -5.24 -11.74
CA TRP A 331 9.89 -4.70 -12.90
C TRP A 331 11.02 -3.75 -12.51
N GLU A 332 10.89 -3.08 -11.36
CA GLU A 332 11.94 -2.21 -10.85
C GLU A 332 13.06 -2.99 -10.16
N TRP A 333 12.69 -4.07 -9.47
CA TRP A 333 13.62 -4.94 -8.74
C TRP A 333 14.54 -5.72 -9.68
N ASP A 334 13.96 -6.27 -10.75
CA ASP A 334 14.66 -7.17 -11.67
C ASP A 334 14.69 -6.59 -13.09
N LYS A 335 15.90 -6.35 -13.58
CA LYS A 335 16.16 -5.80 -14.93
C LYS A 335 15.75 -6.76 -16.05
N GLU A 336 15.54 -8.04 -15.74
CA GLU A 336 15.11 -9.07 -16.68
C GLU A 336 13.60 -9.37 -16.60
N TRP A 337 12.87 -8.75 -15.66
CA TRP A 337 11.44 -8.97 -15.49
C TRP A 337 10.63 -8.38 -16.64
N THR A 338 9.76 -9.20 -17.24
CA THR A 338 8.85 -8.77 -18.30
C THR A 338 7.55 -8.26 -17.70
N PHE A 339 7.28 -6.97 -17.90
CA PHE A 339 6.01 -6.34 -17.52
C PHE A 339 4.82 -7.06 -18.17
N GLY A 340 3.82 -7.45 -17.39
CA GLY A 340 2.57 -8.09 -17.80
C GLY A 340 2.35 -9.52 -17.29
N VAL A 341 3.32 -10.13 -16.58
CA VAL A 341 3.25 -11.55 -16.16
C VAL A 341 2.38 -11.74 -14.91
N LEU A 342 2.51 -10.88 -13.90
CA LEU A 342 1.76 -11.02 -12.64
C LEU A 342 0.26 -10.73 -12.73
N PRO A 343 -0.23 -9.74 -13.50
CA PRO A 343 -1.66 -9.46 -13.62
C PRO A 343 -2.50 -10.70 -13.97
N GLY A 344 -2.00 -11.55 -14.88
CA GLY A 344 -2.66 -12.82 -15.22
C GLY A 344 -2.80 -13.77 -14.03
N THR A 345 -1.75 -13.93 -13.21
CA THR A 345 -1.76 -14.83 -12.04
C THR A 345 -2.71 -14.36 -10.93
N PHE A 346 -2.85 -13.05 -10.73
CA PHE A 346 -3.81 -12.49 -9.78
C PHE A 346 -5.25 -12.64 -10.27
N LEU A 347 -5.50 -12.51 -11.59
CA LEU A 347 -6.80 -12.78 -12.17
C LEU A 347 -7.21 -14.25 -11.98
N PHE A 348 -6.31 -15.22 -12.11
CA PHE A 348 -6.62 -16.62 -11.79
C PHE A 348 -6.97 -16.85 -10.31
N ARG A 349 -6.35 -16.10 -9.38
CA ARG A 349 -6.67 -16.16 -7.94
C ARG A 349 -8.00 -15.51 -7.57
N ALA A 350 -8.58 -14.68 -8.45
CA ALA A 350 -9.92 -14.14 -8.27
C ALA A 350 -11.04 -15.19 -8.48
N TRP A 351 -10.71 -16.32 -9.12
CA TRP A 351 -11.63 -17.42 -9.45
C TRP A 351 -11.56 -18.62 -8.49
N ALA A 352 -10.61 -18.62 -7.55
CA ALA A 352 -10.47 -19.63 -6.49
C ALA A 352 -11.02 -19.10 -5.17
#